data_AF-A0A1W2CWW7-F1
#
_entry.id   AF-A0A1W2CWW7-F1
#
_cell.length_a   1.000
_cell.length_b   1.000
_cell.length_c   1.000
_cell.angle_alpha   90.00
_cell.angle_beta   90.00
_cell.angle_gamma   90.00
#
_symmetry.space_group_name_H-M   'P 1'
#
loop_
_entity.id
_entity.type
_entity.pdbx_description
1 polymer ?
#
loop_
_entity_poly.entity_id
_entity_poly.type
_entity_poly.pdbx_seq_one_letter_code
_entity_poly.pdbx_strand_id
1 'polypeptide(L)'
;MSIGKSIRVYLADATVTGIRYAELVNWTGHAIACPRNRLNELSKWPEAAKPGIYFLFENRFGDSKPMAYIGESENVAHRLTSHDRNKEFWNEVIIFTSKDENLTKAHIKYLESIFVDLSKQADRYVLENGNIPSESSLPLADRDAMEEFVENARMVLGVLGYSILEPILKSRNNTHLNSQSSNKQQAWTCSVN
;
A
#
# COMPACT_ATOMS: atom_id res chain seq x y z
N MET A 1 -8.87 5.35 -20.80
CA MET A 1 -9.77 6.07 -19.87
C MET A 1 -9.53 5.51 -18.48
N SER A 2 -9.41 6.35 -17.45
CA SER A 2 -9.30 5.88 -16.07
C SER A 2 -10.65 5.38 -15.57
N ILE A 3 -10.71 4.16 -15.07
CA ILE A 3 -11.92 3.58 -14.46
C ILE A 3 -12.00 4.06 -13.01
N GLY A 4 -13.18 4.54 -12.60
CA GLY A 4 -13.42 4.96 -11.22
C GLY A 4 -13.34 3.78 -10.24
N LYS A 5 -12.88 4.05 -9.02
CA LYS A 5 -12.78 3.08 -7.93
C LYS A 5 -13.61 3.57 -6.74
N SER A 6 -14.30 2.66 -6.05
CA SER A 6 -15.15 2.98 -4.88
C SER A 6 -14.54 2.35 -3.63
N ILE A 7 -14.19 3.18 -2.66
CA ILE A 7 -13.64 2.76 -1.37
C ILE A 7 -14.71 2.99 -0.31
N ARG A 8 -14.98 1.97 0.50
CA ARG A 8 -15.91 2.03 1.63
C ARG A 8 -15.11 2.08 2.92
N VAL A 9 -15.43 3.03 3.77
CA VAL A 9 -14.82 3.18 5.10
C VAL A 9 -15.92 3.03 6.14
N TYR A 10 -15.73 2.08 7.05
CA TYR A 10 -16.58 1.81 8.20
C TYR A 10 -15.87 2.32 9.46
N LEU A 11 -16.57 3.11 10.27
CA LEU A 11 -16.07 3.65 11.54
C LEU A 11 -16.70 2.85 12.68
N ALA A 12 -15.90 2.09 13.43
CA ALA A 12 -16.43 1.15 14.42
C ALA A 12 -17.19 1.83 15.58
N ASP A 13 -16.82 3.06 15.91
CA ASP A 13 -17.39 3.83 17.01
C ASP A 13 -17.93 5.20 16.57
N ALA A 14 -18.17 5.37 15.26
CA ALA A 14 -18.56 6.64 14.64
C ALA A 14 -17.56 7.80 14.84
N THR A 15 -16.30 7.51 15.18
CA THR A 15 -15.24 8.51 15.27
C THR A 15 -14.20 8.34 14.16
N VAL A 16 -13.57 9.44 13.76
CA VAL A 16 -12.48 9.42 12.76
C VAL A 16 -11.13 9.03 13.36
N THR A 17 -11.01 9.06 14.68
CA THR A 17 -9.79 8.73 15.43
C THR A 17 -9.82 7.32 16.02
N GLY A 18 -10.95 6.63 15.94
CA GLY A 18 -11.14 5.26 16.43
C GLY A 18 -10.68 4.20 15.43
N ILE A 19 -11.18 2.98 15.59
CA ILE A 19 -10.91 1.87 14.68
C ILE A 19 -11.71 2.09 13.38
N ARG A 20 -10.99 2.05 12.25
CA ARG A 20 -11.56 2.25 10.92
C ARG A 20 -11.25 1.05 10.05
N TYR A 21 -12.26 0.53 9.40
CA TYR A 21 -12.15 -0.55 8.43
C TYR A 21 -12.36 0.00 7.04
N ALA A 22 -11.43 -0.23 6.12
CA ALA A 22 -11.52 0.26 4.74
C ALA A 22 -11.39 -0.89 3.74
N GLU A 23 -12.24 -0.88 2.72
CA GLU A 23 -12.24 -1.87 1.65
C GLU A 23 -12.47 -1.21 0.29
N LEU A 24 -11.96 -1.83 -0.75
CA LEU A 24 -12.27 -1.46 -2.13
C LEU A 24 -13.36 -2.39 -2.67
N VAL A 25 -14.34 -1.84 -3.38
CA VAL A 25 -15.41 -2.64 -3.99
C VAL A 25 -14.81 -3.62 -5.01
N ASN A 26 -15.21 -4.90 -4.93
CA ASN A 26 -14.72 -6.02 -5.74
C ASN A 26 -13.24 -6.41 -5.49
N TRP A 27 -12.68 -6.04 -4.34
CA TRP A 27 -11.36 -6.49 -3.89
C TRP A 27 -11.50 -7.26 -2.58
N THR A 28 -10.74 -8.35 -2.44
CA THR A 28 -10.76 -9.23 -1.26
C THR A 28 -9.87 -8.72 -0.15
N GLY A 29 -8.90 -7.86 -0.48
CA GLY A 29 -8.10 -7.14 0.49
C GLY A 29 -8.89 -6.09 1.25
N HIS A 30 -8.45 -5.80 2.46
CA HIS A 30 -8.99 -4.73 3.28
C HIS A 30 -7.91 -4.18 4.20
N ALA A 31 -8.19 -2.98 4.73
CA ALA A 31 -7.34 -2.29 5.67
C ALA A 31 -8.06 -2.06 7.00
N ILE A 32 -7.31 -2.13 8.09
CA ILE A 32 -7.79 -1.75 9.43
C ILE A 32 -6.82 -0.70 9.98
N ALA A 33 -7.30 0.52 10.15
CA ALA A 33 -6.58 1.55 10.88
C ALA A 33 -7.01 1.54 12.35
N CYS A 34 -6.04 1.58 13.25
CA CYS A 34 -6.28 1.55 14.69
C CYS A 34 -5.26 2.43 15.42
N PRO A 35 -5.71 3.33 16.31
CA PRO A 35 -4.79 4.05 17.19
C PRO A 35 -4.21 3.10 18.24
N ARG A 36 -2.95 3.34 18.64
CA ARG A 36 -2.21 2.50 19.59
C ARG A 36 -2.96 2.26 20.90
N ASN A 37 -3.62 3.29 21.42
CA ASN A 37 -4.39 3.22 22.67
C ASN A 37 -5.59 2.25 22.61
N ARG A 38 -6.00 1.80 21.42
CA ARG A 38 -7.11 0.85 21.22
C ARG A 38 -6.67 -0.52 20.68
N LEU A 39 -5.39 -0.86 20.75
CA LEU A 39 -4.90 -2.19 20.39
C LEU A 39 -5.62 -3.34 21.10
N ASN A 40 -6.04 -3.13 22.36
CA ASN A 40 -6.79 -4.13 23.13
C ASN A 40 -8.18 -4.40 22.56
N GLU A 41 -8.77 -3.45 21.83
CA GLU A 41 -10.02 -3.67 21.09
C GLU A 41 -9.74 -4.37 19.77
N LEU A 42 -8.69 -3.96 19.06
CA LEU A 42 -8.26 -4.56 17.80
C LEU A 42 -7.92 -6.05 17.94
N SER A 43 -7.31 -6.46 19.05
CA SER A 43 -6.97 -7.87 19.30
C SER A 43 -8.19 -8.79 19.40
N LYS A 44 -9.39 -8.24 19.56
CA LYS A 44 -10.66 -8.99 19.54
C LYS A 44 -11.21 -9.19 18.14
N TRP A 45 -10.67 -8.49 17.13
CA TRP A 45 -11.11 -8.61 15.74
C TRP A 45 -10.40 -9.80 15.09
N PRO A 46 -11.15 -10.80 14.56
CA PRO A 46 -10.54 -11.96 13.93
C PRO A 46 -9.70 -11.60 12.71
N GLU A 47 -10.03 -10.51 12.02
CA GLU A 47 -9.28 -10.01 10.86
C GLU A 47 -7.85 -9.59 11.24
N ALA A 48 -7.65 -9.03 12.44
CA ALA A 48 -6.32 -8.64 12.90
C ALA A 48 -5.42 -9.85 13.23
N ALA A 49 -5.99 -11.03 13.44
CA ALA A 49 -5.23 -12.26 13.69
C ALA A 49 -4.81 -12.99 12.41
N LYS A 50 -5.24 -12.52 11.23
CA LYS A 50 -4.91 -13.11 9.93
C LYS A 50 -3.51 -12.72 9.45
N PRO A 51 -2.94 -13.46 8.47
CA PRO A 51 -1.73 -13.06 7.79
C PRO A 51 -1.89 -11.71 7.10
N GLY A 52 -0.88 -10.86 7.22
CA GLY A 52 -0.95 -9.52 6.64
C GLY A 52 0.33 -8.71 6.79
N ILE A 53 0.25 -7.49 6.30
CA ILE A 53 1.30 -6.47 6.39
C ILE A 53 0.74 -5.32 7.22
N TYR A 54 1.55 -4.69 8.03
CA TYR A 54 1.15 -3.54 8.82
C TYR A 54 2.17 -2.40 8.71
N PHE A 55 1.64 -1.20 8.85
CA PHE A 55 2.37 0.05 8.86
C PHE A 55 2.18 0.67 10.24
N LEU A 56 3.27 0.93 10.96
CA LEU A 56 3.26 1.72 12.17
C LEU A 56 3.66 3.15 11.81
N PHE A 57 2.84 4.11 12.19
CA PHE A 57 3.08 5.52 11.94
C PHE A 57 3.32 6.25 13.25
N GLU A 58 4.36 7.08 13.25
CA GLU A 58 4.56 8.08 14.28
C GLU A 58 3.79 9.34 13.94
N ASN A 59 3.09 9.89 14.94
CA ASN A 59 2.47 11.20 14.84
C ASN A 59 3.44 12.23 15.45
N ARG A 60 4.38 12.75 14.66
CA ARG A 60 5.21 13.89 15.05
C ARG A 60 4.67 15.16 14.40
N PHE A 61 4.31 16.12 15.24
CA PHE A 61 4.04 17.49 14.83
C PHE A 61 5.36 18.27 14.92
N GLY A 62 5.97 18.61 13.79
CA GLY A 62 7.21 19.38 13.71
C GLY A 62 7.80 19.44 12.29
N ASP A 63 8.92 20.13 12.12
CA ASP A 63 9.59 20.33 10.82
C ASP A 63 10.31 19.09 10.26
N SER A 64 10.39 18.00 11.04
CA SER A 64 11.04 16.75 10.64
C SER A 64 10.09 15.80 9.91
N LYS A 65 10.61 15.02 8.95
CA LYS A 65 9.85 13.95 8.30
C LYS A 65 9.27 12.96 9.34
N PRO A 66 8.00 12.55 9.21
CA PRO A 66 7.40 11.55 10.11
C PRO A 66 8.11 10.20 9.99
N MET A 67 8.12 9.41 11.07
CA MET A 67 8.67 8.06 11.07
C MET A 67 7.61 7.02 10.73
N ALA A 68 8.03 5.96 10.04
CA ALA A 68 7.20 4.81 9.79
C ALA A 68 7.98 3.50 9.91
N TYR A 69 7.27 2.41 10.20
CA TYR A 69 7.81 1.06 10.17
C TYR A 69 6.83 0.16 9.42
N ILE A 70 7.37 -0.71 8.57
CA ILE A 70 6.59 -1.66 7.77
C ILE A 70 6.99 -3.05 8.23
N GLY A 71 6.02 -3.91 8.49
CA GLY A 71 6.29 -5.29 8.87
C GLY A 71 5.23 -6.24 8.37
N GLU A 72 5.60 -7.52 8.25
CA GLU A 72 4.67 -8.62 8.02
C GLU A 72 4.42 -9.43 9.30
N SER A 73 3.31 -10.17 9.32
CA SER A 73 3.12 -11.29 10.24
C SER A 73 2.06 -12.26 9.72
N GLU A 74 2.20 -13.55 10.02
CA GLU A 74 1.14 -14.56 9.87
C GLU A 74 0.00 -14.35 10.89
N ASN A 75 0.31 -13.69 12.02
CA ASN A 75 -0.67 -13.21 12.99
C ASN A 75 -0.33 -11.78 13.40
N VAL A 76 -1.00 -10.81 12.79
CA VAL A 76 -0.67 -9.39 12.97
C VAL A 76 -0.94 -8.93 14.40
N ALA A 77 -2.07 -9.30 15.01
CA ALA A 77 -2.44 -8.90 16.37
C ALA A 77 -1.39 -9.32 17.42
N HIS A 78 -0.87 -10.55 17.32
CA HIS A 78 0.17 -11.03 18.22
C HIS A 78 1.49 -10.26 18.03
N ARG A 79 1.85 -9.97 16.78
CA ARG A 79 3.05 -9.19 16.45
C ARG A 79 2.95 -7.75 16.93
N LEU A 80 1.79 -7.12 16.78
CA LEU A 80 1.53 -5.76 17.27
C LEU A 80 1.61 -5.67 18.79
N THR A 81 1.08 -6.66 19.51
CA THR A 81 1.21 -6.73 20.97
C THR A 81 2.67 -6.81 21.41
N SER A 82 3.50 -7.52 20.64
CA SER A 82 4.94 -7.57 20.88
C SER A 82 5.63 -6.24 20.57
N HIS A 83 5.22 -5.53 19.52
CA HIS A 83 5.76 -4.22 19.19
C HIS A 83 5.34 -3.14 20.19
N ASP A 84 4.12 -3.17 20.69
CA ASP A 84 3.63 -2.21 21.69
C ASP A 84 4.52 -2.20 22.95
N ARG A 85 5.06 -3.36 23.34
CA ARG A 85 5.98 -3.51 24.48
C ARG A 85 7.42 -3.07 24.19
N ASN A 86 7.85 -3.11 22.93
CA ASN A 86 9.26 -2.99 22.56
C ASN A 86 9.59 -1.75 21.71
N LYS A 87 8.58 -1.06 21.17
CA LYS A 87 8.73 0.13 20.32
C LYS A 87 7.88 1.25 20.89
N GLU A 88 8.53 2.36 21.24
CA GLU A 88 7.87 3.51 21.85
C GLU A 88 7.34 4.52 20.82
N PHE A 89 7.84 4.52 19.58
CA PHE A 89 7.71 5.64 18.64
C PHE A 89 6.41 5.73 17.82
N TRP A 90 5.44 4.81 17.96
CA TRP A 90 4.28 4.78 17.06
C TRP A 90 2.96 5.11 17.76
N ASN A 91 2.03 5.72 17.01
CA ASN A 91 0.75 6.23 17.50
C ASN A 91 -0.45 5.60 16.78
N GLU A 92 -0.29 5.24 15.52
CA GLU A 92 -1.34 4.61 14.72
C GLU A 92 -0.77 3.45 13.91
N VAL A 93 -1.56 2.39 13.76
CA VAL A 93 -1.25 1.25 12.89
C VAL A 93 -2.27 1.14 11.77
N ILE A 94 -1.81 0.80 10.57
CA ILE A 94 -2.67 0.35 9.47
C ILE A 94 -2.28 -1.06 9.09
N ILE A 95 -3.23 -1.98 9.16
CA ILE A 95 -3.05 -3.39 8.79
C ILE A 95 -3.70 -3.61 7.44
N PHE A 96 -3.02 -4.30 6.52
CA PHE A 96 -3.57 -4.86 5.31
C PHE A 96 -3.63 -6.38 5.42
N THR A 97 -4.81 -6.93 5.22
CA THR A 97 -5.04 -8.38 5.19
C THR A 97 -6.13 -8.71 4.18
N SER A 98 -6.40 -10.01 4.01
CA SER A 98 -7.37 -10.52 3.05
C SER A 98 -8.59 -11.08 3.79
N LYS A 99 -9.77 -10.90 3.21
CA LYS A 99 -10.99 -11.56 3.69
C LYS A 99 -10.90 -13.07 3.50
N ASP A 100 -10.31 -13.48 2.39
CA ASP A 100 -10.07 -14.88 2.04
C ASP A 100 -8.71 -15.34 2.59
N GLU A 101 -8.54 -16.64 2.82
CA GLU A 101 -7.32 -17.27 3.35
C GLU A 101 -6.17 -17.37 2.33
N ASN A 102 -6.13 -16.49 1.33
CA ASN A 102 -5.21 -16.57 0.18
C ASN A 102 -3.87 -15.86 0.39
N LEU A 103 -3.67 -15.15 1.51
CA LEU A 103 -2.38 -14.53 1.84
C LEU A 103 -1.48 -15.52 2.59
N THR A 104 -0.51 -16.08 1.86
CA THR A 104 0.51 -16.96 2.43
C THR A 104 1.70 -16.15 2.97
N LYS A 105 2.59 -16.82 3.71
CA LYS A 105 3.85 -16.23 4.17
C LYS A 105 4.71 -15.67 3.02
N ALA A 106 4.74 -16.36 1.89
CA ALA A 106 5.49 -15.89 0.72
C ALA A 106 4.88 -14.60 0.14
N HIS A 107 3.54 -14.51 0.09
CA HIS A 107 2.83 -13.31 -0.36
C HIS A 107 3.12 -12.10 0.53
N ILE A 108 3.00 -12.25 1.86
CA ILE A 108 3.22 -11.12 2.77
C ILE A 108 4.68 -10.65 2.80
N LYS A 109 5.67 -11.56 2.65
CA LYS A 109 7.08 -11.20 2.53
C LYS A 109 7.38 -10.46 1.21
N TYR A 110 6.78 -10.91 0.10
CA TYR A 110 6.88 -10.20 -1.18
C TYR A 110 6.30 -8.79 -1.05
N LEU A 111 5.08 -8.66 -0.53
CA LEU A 111 4.42 -7.37 -0.31
C LEU A 111 5.23 -6.44 0.60
N GLU A 112 5.78 -6.93 1.71
CA GLU A 112 6.65 -6.16 2.60
C GLU A 112 7.85 -5.59 1.85
N SER A 113 8.53 -6.40 1.03
CA SER A 113 9.69 -5.94 0.25
C SER A 113 9.33 -4.82 -0.73
N ILE A 114 8.20 -4.95 -1.44
CA ILE A 114 7.71 -3.93 -2.38
C ILE A 114 7.29 -2.66 -1.64
N PHE A 115 6.56 -2.77 -0.53
CA PHE A 115 6.12 -1.60 0.24
C PHE A 115 7.30 -0.83 0.85
N VAL A 116 8.33 -1.52 1.34
CA VAL A 116 9.55 -0.89 1.83
C VAL A 116 10.27 -0.15 0.70
N ASP A 117 10.38 -0.75 -0.47
CA ASP A 117 11.03 -0.11 -1.62
C ASP A 117 10.26 1.13 -2.10
N LEU A 118 8.94 1.01 -2.29
CA LEU A 118 8.07 2.14 -2.65
C LEU A 118 8.13 3.27 -1.63
N SER A 119 8.17 2.95 -0.33
CA SER A 119 8.27 3.95 0.73
C SER A 119 9.61 4.69 0.72
N LYS A 120 10.71 3.98 0.43
CA LYS A 120 12.04 4.60 0.25
C LYS A 120 12.07 5.51 -0.97
N GLN A 121 11.50 5.06 -2.08
CA GLN A 121 11.41 5.86 -3.31
C GLN A 121 10.54 7.10 -3.13
N ALA A 122 9.47 7.00 -2.34
CA ALA A 122 8.60 8.13 -2.05
C ALA A 122 9.26 9.20 -1.17
N ASP A 123 10.21 8.80 -0.31
CA ASP A 123 11.01 9.66 0.57
C ASP A 123 10.16 10.62 1.45
N ARG A 124 8.94 10.18 1.81
CA ARG A 124 8.00 10.94 2.65
C ARG A 124 8.15 10.65 4.15
N TYR A 125 8.60 9.45 4.49
CA TYR A 125 8.75 8.99 5.86
C TYR A 125 10.18 8.47 6.09
N VAL A 126 10.69 8.66 7.29
CA VAL A 126 11.92 7.98 7.73
C VAL A 126 11.55 6.56 8.15
N LEU A 127 12.04 5.56 7.41
CA LEU A 127 11.78 4.17 7.73
C LEU A 127 12.71 3.67 8.84
N GLU A 128 12.15 3.09 9.90
CA GLU A 128 12.90 2.44 10.98
C GLU A 128 13.18 0.94 10.69
N ASN A 129 12.90 0.48 9.48
CA ASN A 129 13.22 -0.89 9.09
C ASN A 129 14.75 -1.08 9.10
N GLY A 130 15.27 -1.76 10.12
CA GLY A 130 16.71 -1.97 10.30
C GLY A 130 17.37 -2.83 9.20
N ASN A 131 16.57 -3.63 8.48
CA ASN A 131 17.03 -4.47 7.36
C ASN A 131 16.12 -4.30 6.14
N ILE A 132 16.68 -4.54 4.95
CA ILE A 132 15.90 -4.70 3.71
C ILE A 132 15.25 -6.09 3.75
N PRO A 133 13.91 -6.20 3.66
CA PRO A 133 13.24 -7.50 3.61
C PRO A 133 13.72 -8.32 2.42
N SER A 134 13.87 -9.63 2.61
CA SER A 134 14.19 -10.56 1.53
C SER A 134 12.96 -10.76 0.64
N GLU A 135 13.08 -10.43 -0.64
CA GLU A 135 12.03 -10.72 -1.62
C GLU A 135 11.80 -12.23 -1.73
N SER A 136 10.54 -12.65 -1.65
CA SER A 136 10.18 -14.06 -1.81
C SER A 136 9.83 -14.32 -3.27
N SER A 137 10.37 -15.38 -3.86
CA SER A 137 10.07 -15.75 -5.24
C SER A 137 8.64 -16.30 -5.34
N LEU A 138 7.79 -15.62 -6.10
CA LEU A 138 6.41 -16.03 -6.38
C LEU A 138 6.24 -16.52 -7.82
N PRO A 139 5.31 -17.46 -8.09
CA PRO A 139 4.85 -17.76 -9.44
C PRO A 139 4.31 -16.51 -10.13
N LEU A 140 4.32 -16.51 -11.47
CA LEU A 140 3.89 -15.37 -12.28
C LEU A 140 2.48 -14.86 -11.90
N ALA A 141 1.51 -15.77 -11.79
CA ALA A 141 0.13 -15.41 -11.47
C ALA A 141 -0.01 -14.78 -10.08
N ASP A 142 0.69 -15.32 -9.08
CA ASP A 142 0.66 -14.79 -7.70
C ASP A 142 1.36 -13.43 -7.63
N ARG A 143 2.46 -13.25 -8.36
CA ARG A 143 3.17 -11.98 -8.44
C ARG A 143 2.28 -10.88 -9.03
N ASP A 144 1.63 -11.14 -10.17
CA ASP A 144 0.74 -10.16 -10.82
C ASP A 144 -0.45 -9.81 -9.91
N ALA A 145 -0.98 -10.80 -9.17
CA ALA A 145 -2.02 -10.57 -8.16
C ALA A 145 -1.52 -9.71 -6.98
N MET A 146 -0.26 -9.89 -6.54
CA MET A 146 0.35 -9.06 -5.50
C MET A 146 0.64 -7.64 -5.97
N GLU A 147 0.98 -7.43 -7.24
CA GLU A 147 1.11 -6.09 -7.81
C GLU A 147 -0.23 -5.34 -7.80
N GLU A 148 -1.32 -6.01 -8.17
CA GLU A 148 -2.66 -5.42 -8.04
C GLU A 148 -3.01 -5.12 -6.57
N PHE A 149 -2.62 -6.00 -5.65
CA PHE A 149 -2.80 -5.78 -4.22
C PHE A 149 -2.07 -4.52 -3.76
N VAL A 150 -0.83 -4.29 -4.20
CA VAL A 150 -0.03 -3.10 -3.85
C VAL A 150 -0.71 -1.83 -4.34
N GLU A 151 -1.19 -1.79 -5.57
CA GLU A 151 -1.88 -0.62 -6.13
C GLU A 151 -3.19 -0.31 -5.38
N ASN A 152 -3.96 -1.34 -5.05
CA ASN A 152 -5.18 -1.17 -4.25
C ASN A 152 -4.87 -0.70 -2.82
N ALA A 153 -3.86 -1.29 -2.17
CA ALA A 153 -3.41 -0.89 -0.84
C ALA A 153 -2.90 0.55 -0.80
N ARG A 154 -2.17 0.98 -1.84
CA ARG A 154 -1.73 2.37 -2.02
C ARG A 154 -2.89 3.35 -2.08
N MET A 155 -3.93 3.04 -2.86
CA MET A 155 -5.14 3.88 -2.90
C MET A 155 -5.84 3.96 -1.54
N VAL A 156 -5.97 2.83 -0.84
CA VAL A 156 -6.62 2.78 0.48
C VAL A 156 -5.80 3.55 1.52
N LEU A 157 -4.47 3.42 1.53
CA LEU A 157 -3.59 4.22 2.39
C LEU A 157 -3.80 5.72 2.17
N GLY A 158 -3.84 6.16 0.91
CA GLY A 158 -4.08 7.55 0.56
C GLY A 158 -5.41 8.07 1.08
N VAL A 159 -6.50 7.28 0.97
CA VAL A 159 -7.82 7.63 1.50
C VAL A 159 -7.84 7.69 3.03
N LEU A 160 -7.06 6.83 3.71
CA LEU A 160 -6.91 6.86 5.16
C LEU A 160 -6.04 8.03 5.66
N GLY A 161 -5.44 8.81 4.75
CA GLY A 161 -4.64 9.99 5.04
C GLY A 161 -3.12 9.75 5.03
N TYR A 162 -2.68 8.57 4.60
CA TYR A 162 -1.28 8.14 4.67
C TYR A 162 -0.67 8.05 3.27
N SER A 163 0.20 9.00 2.94
CA SER A 163 0.82 9.10 1.62
C SER A 163 2.20 8.43 1.54
N ILE A 164 2.50 7.46 2.41
CA ILE A 164 3.84 6.84 2.51
C ILE A 164 4.34 6.23 1.19
N LEU A 165 3.43 5.76 0.33
CA LEU A 165 3.76 5.13 -0.95
C LEU A 165 3.68 6.11 -2.15
N GLU A 166 3.39 7.39 -1.93
CA GLU A 166 3.22 8.38 -3.00
C GLU A 166 4.49 9.20 -3.24
N PRO A 167 5.12 9.12 -4.43
CA PRO A 167 6.29 9.93 -4.75
C PRO A 167 6.03 11.43 -4.61
N ILE A 168 7.02 12.17 -4.10
CA ILE A 168 6.95 13.65 -3.98
C ILE A 168 6.81 14.32 -5.35
N LEU A 169 7.39 13.72 -6.40
CA LEU A 169 7.23 14.14 -7.78
C LEU A 169 6.65 12.99 -8.60
N LYS A 170 5.39 13.14 -9.06
CA LYS A 170 4.90 12.31 -10.17
C LYS A 170 5.71 12.67 -11.40
N SER A 171 6.67 11.83 -11.81
CA SER A 171 7.11 11.86 -13.21
C SER A 171 5.86 11.61 -14.05
N ARG A 172 5.32 12.67 -14.67
CA ARG A 172 4.27 12.54 -15.68
C ARG A 172 4.90 11.82 -16.87
N ASN A 173 4.86 10.50 -16.88
CA ASN A 173 5.16 9.74 -18.09
C ASN A 173 4.00 9.96 -19.05
N ASN A 174 4.17 10.98 -19.90
CA ASN A 174 3.24 11.39 -20.94
C ASN A 174 3.39 10.42 -22.13
N THR A 175 2.88 9.19 -22.00
CA THR A 175 2.88 8.22 -23.08
C THR A 175 1.68 8.47 -24.00
N HIS A 176 1.68 9.59 -24.73
CA HIS A 176 0.73 9.84 -25.82
C HIS A 176 1.29 10.83 -26.85
N LEU A 177 2.52 10.61 -27.34
CA LEU A 177 3.01 11.26 -28.56
C LEU A 177 3.89 10.26 -29.33
N ASN A 178 3.26 9.30 -30.00
CA ASN A 178 3.77 8.77 -31.27
C ASN A 178 2.72 7.86 -31.93
N SER A 179 1.78 8.47 -32.64
CA SER A 179 1.26 7.87 -33.86
C SER A 179 0.76 8.98 -34.78
N GLN A 180 1.11 8.84 -36.07
CA GLN A 180 0.72 9.67 -37.22
C GLN A 180 1.68 10.80 -37.64
N SER A 181 2.72 10.42 -38.39
CA SER A 181 2.96 10.98 -39.74
C SER A 181 4.06 10.22 -40.48
N SER A 182 3.81 8.94 -40.78
CA SER A 182 4.46 8.27 -41.90
C SER A 182 3.43 8.10 -43.01
N ASN A 183 3.25 9.16 -43.80
CA ASN A 183 2.59 9.04 -45.11
C ASN A 183 3.58 9.53 -46.18
N LYS A 184 4.51 8.64 -46.57
CA LYS A 184 5.16 8.71 -47.88
C LYS A 184 4.13 8.22 -48.89
N GLN A 185 3.44 9.14 -49.55
CA GLN A 185 2.83 8.84 -50.85
C GLN A 185 3.77 9.34 -51.93
N GLN A 186 4.26 8.36 -52.69
CA GLN A 186 4.94 8.51 -53.96
C GLN A 186 4.02 9.26 -54.94
N ALA A 187 4.54 10.32 -55.56
CA ALA A 187 4.01 10.85 -56.82
C ALA A 187 5.18 10.93 -57.81
N TRP A 188 5.34 9.86 -58.59
CA TRP A 188 6.04 9.88 -59.87
C TRP A 188 4.98 10.05 -60.95
N THR A 189 4.93 11.20 -61.64
CA THR A 189 4.48 11.25 -63.04
C THR A 189 5.16 12.41 -63.78
N CYS A 190 5.91 11.99 -64.79
CA CYS A 190 6.55 12.60 -65.96
C CYS A 190 6.37 14.09 -66.33
N SER A 191 7.48 14.66 -66.79
CA SER A 191 7.61 15.73 -67.78
C SER A 191 6.80 15.46 -69.05
N VAL A 192 6.17 16.51 -69.62
CA VAL A 192 6.18 16.81 -71.08
C VAL A 192 5.91 18.31 -71.31
N ASN A 193 6.78 18.91 -72.12
CA ASN A 193 6.76 20.22 -72.83
C ASN A 193 6.83 21.53 -72.03
#